data_AF-A0A131Z9F2-F1
#
_entry.id   AF-A0A131Z9F2-F1
#
_cell.length_a   1.000
_cell.length_b   1.000
_cell.length_c   1.000
_cell.angle_alpha   90.00
_cell.angle_beta   90.00
_cell.angle_gamma   90.00
#
_symmetry.space_group_name_H-M   'P 1'
#
loop_
_entity.id
_entity.type
_entity.pdbx_description
1 polymer ?
#
loop_
_entity_poly.entity_id
_entity_poly.type
_entity_poly.pdbx_seq_one_letter_code
_entity_poly.pdbx_strand_id
1 'polypeptide(L)'
;VVRSSGQLCSARSPCIMWTCCRNRGGESRCYPRTRRGGLCSNAQFNGTYLRHCPCAPGHGRCLSGSCKLENSNRHPYRQRL
;
A
#
# COMPACT_ATOMS: atom_id res chain seq x y z
N VAL A 1 -11.82 2.50 -17.07
CA VAL A 1 -11.12 1.22 -17.31
C VAL A 1 -10.18 0.95 -16.16
N VAL A 2 -10.26 -0.24 -15.55
CA VAL A 2 -9.37 -0.64 -14.45
C VAL A 2 -8.30 -1.60 -14.99
N ARG A 3 -7.06 -1.47 -14.52
CA ARG A 3 -5.89 -2.20 -15.04
C ARG A 3 -5.45 -3.35 -14.15
N SER A 4 -5.08 -4.47 -14.77
CA SER A 4 -4.60 -5.68 -14.09
C SER A 4 -3.09 -5.63 -13.88
N SER A 5 -2.55 -6.55 -13.06
CA SER A 5 -1.12 -6.64 -12.79
C SER A 5 -0.26 -6.67 -14.06
N GLY A 6 0.84 -5.92 -14.07
CA GLY A 6 1.78 -5.82 -15.17
C GLY A 6 1.40 -4.82 -16.27
N GLN A 7 0.14 -4.36 -16.32
CA GLN A 7 -0.30 -3.35 -17.29
C GLN A 7 0.16 -1.95 -16.91
N LEU A 8 0.34 -1.09 -17.92
CA LEU A 8 0.58 0.34 -17.73
C LEU A 8 -0.59 0.99 -16.99
N CYS A 9 -0.25 1.87 -16.07
CA CYS A 9 -1.21 2.58 -15.24
C CYS A 9 -0.87 4.07 -15.12
N SER A 10 -1.86 4.84 -14.74
CA SER A 10 -1.74 6.27 -14.48
C SER A 10 -2.87 6.71 -13.56
N ALA A 11 -2.86 7.98 -13.12
CA ALA A 11 -3.97 8.55 -12.35
C ALA A 11 -5.34 8.40 -13.02
N ARG A 12 -5.38 8.41 -14.37
CA ARG A 12 -6.62 8.25 -15.16
C ARG A 12 -6.97 6.79 -15.49
N SER A 13 -6.01 5.87 -15.29
CA SER A 13 -6.17 4.44 -15.55
C SER A 13 -5.70 3.66 -14.32
N PRO A 14 -6.52 3.65 -13.25
CA PRO A 14 -6.14 3.04 -11.99
C PRO A 14 -6.09 1.52 -12.09
N CYS A 15 -5.30 0.91 -11.20
CA CYS A 15 -5.19 -0.53 -11.09
C CYS A 15 -6.35 -1.14 -10.27
N ILE A 16 -6.58 -2.45 -10.43
CA ILE A 16 -7.54 -3.20 -9.61
C ILE A 16 -7.20 -3.08 -8.12
N MET A 17 -8.19 -3.27 -7.25
CA MET A 17 -8.08 -3.02 -5.81
C MET A 17 -6.87 -3.69 -5.11
N TRP A 18 -6.51 -4.90 -5.54
CA TRP A 18 -5.40 -5.69 -4.98
C TRP A 18 -4.01 -5.29 -5.51
N THR A 19 -3.95 -4.36 -6.45
CA THR A 19 -2.72 -3.84 -7.02
C THR A 19 -2.61 -2.32 -6.76
N CYS A 20 -1.43 -1.77 -7.04
CA CYS A 20 -1.16 -0.35 -6.96
C CYS A 20 -0.40 0.08 -8.22
N CYS A 21 -0.56 1.34 -8.62
CA CYS A 21 0.24 1.90 -9.70
C CYS A 21 1.60 2.30 -9.13
N ARG A 22 2.70 1.70 -9.60
CA ARG A 22 4.05 2.00 -9.12
C ARG A 22 4.98 2.33 -10.28
N ASN A 23 5.74 3.40 -10.12
CA ASN A 23 6.79 3.79 -11.05
C ASN A 23 8.09 3.03 -10.74
N ARG A 24 8.69 2.42 -11.76
CA ARG A 24 10.02 1.83 -11.67
C ARG A 24 10.78 2.15 -12.95
N GLY A 25 11.68 3.13 -12.90
CA GLY A 25 12.57 3.46 -14.01
C GLY A 25 11.89 4.18 -15.18
N GLY A 26 10.88 5.03 -14.91
CA GLY A 26 10.25 5.89 -15.91
C GLY A 26 8.86 5.43 -16.35
N GLU A 27 8.55 4.14 -16.22
CA GLU A 27 7.22 3.60 -16.49
C GLU A 27 6.45 3.25 -15.21
N SER A 28 5.15 3.51 -15.23
CA SER A 28 4.24 3.15 -14.15
C SER A 28 3.38 1.95 -14.54
N ARG A 29 3.44 0.89 -13.74
CA ARG A 29 2.69 -0.36 -13.97
C ARG A 29 1.95 -0.79 -12.72
N CYS A 30 0.96 -1.65 -12.88
CA CYS A 30 0.23 -2.23 -11.77
C CYS A 30 1.03 -3.36 -11.10
N TYR A 31 1.36 -3.19 -9.83
CA TYR A 31 2.04 -4.20 -9.02
C TYR A 31 1.15 -4.66 -7.86
N PRO A 32 1.30 -5.91 -7.38
CA PRO A 32 0.58 -6.37 -6.20
C PRO A 32 0.81 -5.46 -5.00
N ARG A 33 -0.26 -5.20 -4.24
CA ARG A 33 -0.13 -4.56 -2.92
C ARG A 33 0.57 -5.50 -1.94
N THR A 34 1.23 -4.89 -0.96
CA THR A 34 2.08 -5.62 -0.02
C THR A 34 1.24 -6.34 1.03
N ARG A 35 1.56 -7.61 1.31
CA ARG A 35 0.95 -8.39 2.40
C ARG A 35 1.55 -8.02 3.75
N ARG A 36 0.90 -8.44 4.85
CA ARG A 36 1.37 -8.23 6.23
C ARG A 36 2.83 -8.68 6.38
N GLY A 37 3.64 -7.86 7.05
CA GLY A 37 5.09 -8.08 7.25
C GLY A 37 5.97 -7.65 6.07
N GLY A 38 5.40 -7.48 4.87
CA GLY A 38 6.17 -7.04 3.70
C GLY A 38 6.50 -5.55 3.71
N LEU A 39 7.45 -5.17 2.85
CA LEU A 39 7.88 -3.79 2.65
C LEU A 39 6.81 -2.96 1.93
N CYS A 40 6.50 -1.79 2.50
CA CYS A 40 5.48 -0.89 1.97
C CYS A 40 5.95 0.56 1.98
N SER A 41 5.24 1.41 1.25
CA SER A 41 5.44 2.86 1.28
C SER A 41 4.11 3.57 1.10
N ASN A 42 3.93 4.69 1.82
CA ASN A 42 2.82 5.61 1.60
C ASN A 42 3.19 6.76 0.64
N ALA A 43 4.46 6.86 0.23
CA ALA A 43 4.93 7.92 -0.65
C ALA A 43 4.42 7.69 -2.08
N GLN A 44 3.52 8.56 -2.51
CA GLN A 44 2.96 8.57 -3.87
C GLN A 44 2.90 9.98 -4.43
N PHE A 45 2.90 10.06 -5.76
CA PHE A 45 2.59 11.27 -6.51
C PHE A 45 1.43 10.96 -7.46
N ASN A 46 0.34 11.71 -7.33
CA ASN A 46 -0.85 11.55 -8.18
C ASN A 46 -1.34 10.09 -8.32
N GLY A 47 -1.47 9.37 -7.20
CA GLY A 47 -1.89 7.95 -7.19
C GLY A 47 -0.85 6.93 -7.66
N THR A 48 0.37 7.37 -7.96
CA THR A 48 1.48 6.52 -8.40
C THR A 48 2.57 6.43 -7.33
N TYR A 49 2.89 5.23 -6.88
CA TYR A 49 3.87 4.95 -5.83
C TYR A 49 5.31 4.94 -6.36
N LEU A 50 6.24 5.55 -5.64
CA LEU A 50 7.63 5.71 -6.10
C LEU A 50 8.53 4.51 -5.75
N ARG A 51 8.30 3.87 -4.60
CA ARG A 51 9.18 2.78 -4.11
C ARG A 51 8.48 1.46 -3.90
N HIS A 52 7.43 1.41 -3.10
CA HIS A 52 6.71 0.18 -2.78
C HIS A 52 5.23 0.44 -2.82
N CYS A 53 4.45 -0.59 -3.13
CA CYS A 53 3.02 -0.51 -2.99
C CYS A 53 2.62 -0.36 -1.52
N PRO A 54 1.42 0.21 -1.26
CA PRO A 54 0.85 0.23 0.08
C PRO A 54 0.43 -1.19 0.47
N CYS A 55 0.00 -1.32 1.72
CA CYS A 55 -0.56 -2.58 2.22
C CYS A 55 -1.85 -2.94 1.48
N ALA A 56 -2.02 -4.23 1.24
CA ALA A 56 -3.24 -4.77 0.69
C ALA A 56 -4.40 -4.61 1.69
N PRO A 57 -5.65 -4.45 1.22
CA PRO A 57 -6.82 -4.44 2.10
C PRO A 57 -6.81 -5.64 3.06
N GLY A 58 -7.07 -5.40 4.36
CA GLY A 58 -7.02 -6.44 5.39
C GLY A 58 -5.62 -6.81 5.91
N HIS A 59 -4.54 -6.30 5.30
CA HIS A 59 -3.16 -6.59 5.74
C HIS A 59 -2.53 -5.48 6.62
N GLY A 60 -3.36 -4.54 7.08
CA GLY A 60 -2.97 -3.48 8.02
C GLY A 60 -2.56 -2.18 7.34
N ARG A 61 -1.79 -1.37 8.08
CA ARG A 61 -1.28 -0.06 7.64
C ARG A 61 0.23 -0.13 7.45
N CYS A 62 0.76 0.75 6.60
CA CYS A 62 2.19 0.84 6.41
C CYS A 62 2.82 1.63 7.56
N LEU A 63 3.45 0.92 8.50
CA LEU A 63 4.05 1.48 9.72
C LEU A 63 5.54 1.16 9.73
N SER A 64 6.38 2.21 9.79
CA SER A 64 7.84 2.08 9.75
C SER A 64 8.32 1.22 8.56
N GLY A 65 7.75 1.44 7.37
CA GLY A 65 8.13 0.77 6.13
C GLY A 65 7.65 -0.68 5.98
N SER A 66 6.83 -1.20 6.88
CA SER A 66 6.26 -2.55 6.79
C SER A 66 4.76 -2.60 7.11
N CYS A 67 4.06 -3.56 6.51
CA CYS A 67 2.63 -3.74 6.73
C CYS A 67 2.34 -4.37 8.10
N LYS A 68 1.70 -3.62 8.98
CA LYS A 68 1.37 -4.05 10.34
C LYS A 68 -0.12 -3.83 10.60
N LEU A 69 -0.76 -4.82 11.22
CA LEU A 69 -2.10 -4.60 11.78
C LEU A 69 -1.96 -3.54 12.87
N GLU A 70 -2.75 -2.47 12.77
CA GLU A 70 -2.87 -1.53 13.86
C GLU A 70 -3.55 -2.27 15.01
N ASN A 71 -2.79 -2.57 16.07
CA ASN A 71 -3.36 -3.22 17.23
C ASN A 71 -4.11 -2.14 18.02
N SER A 72 -5.39 -1.94 17.71
CA SER A 72 -6.28 -1.00 18.42
C SER A 72 -6.52 -1.39 19.89
N ASN A 73 -5.91 -2.48 20.39
CA ASN A 73 -6.00 -2.96 21.77
C ASN A 73 -4.88 -2.46 22.70
N ARG A 74 -4.12 -1.43 22.33
CA ARG A 74 -3.21 -0.73 23.27
C ARG A 74 -3.84 0.59 23.71
N HIS A 75 -4.92 0.51 24.50
CA HIS A 75 -5.17 1.53 25.50
C HIS A 75 -4.24 1.24 26.69
N PRO A 76 -3.20 2.04 26.97
CA PRO A 76 -2.46 1.94 28.22
C PRO A 76 -3.25 2.70 29.30
N TYR A 77 -4.51 2.36 29.54
CA TYR A 77 -5.22 2.89 30.70
C TYR A 77 -5.05 1.87 31.84
N ARG A 78 -3.91 1.95 32.53
CA ARG A 78 -3.78 1.41 33.88
C ARG A 78 -4.76 2.20 34.76
N GLN A 79 -5.98 1.70 34.92
CA GLN A 79 -6.78 2.08 36.09
C GLN A 79 -6.10 1.41 37.28
N ARG A 80 -5.32 2.20 38.03
CA ARG A 80 -5.00 1.87 39.41
C ARG A 80 -6.32 1.96 40.19
N LEU A 81 -6.85 0.81 40.58
CA LEU A 81 -7.72 0.67 41.74
C LEU A 81 -6.82 0.60 42.98
#